data_AF-A0A0G0J6W2-F1
#
_entry.id   AF-A0A0G0J6W2-F1
#
_cell.length_a   1.000
_cell.length_b   1.000
_cell.length_c   1.000
_cell.angle_alpha   90.00
_cell.angle_beta   90.00
_cell.angle_gamma   90.00
#
_symmetry.space_group_name_H-M   'P 1'
#
loop_
_entity.id
_entity.type
_entity.pdbx_description
1 polymer ?
#
loop_
_entity_poly.entity_id
_entity_poly.type
_entity_poly.pdbx_seq_one_letter_code
_entity_poly.pdbx_strand_id
1 'polypeptide(L)'
;MDLLKKKCIPCEGMGIKPLYRADVQKYLDKLQNWILDKDAKKISKEFKFKDFIGAINFVERVADVAEMEGHHPLILAAKIDARN
;
A
#
# COMPACT_ATOMS: atom_id res chain seq x y z
N MET A 1 -15.08 -11.47 -0.97
CA MET A 1 -13.96 -11.67 -1.91
C MET A 1 -12.64 -11.61 -1.15
N ASP A 2 -11.80 -12.61 -1.38
CA ASP A 2 -10.47 -12.78 -0.81
C ASP A 2 -9.43 -12.42 -1.87
N LEU A 3 -8.66 -11.36 -1.64
CA LEU A 3 -7.67 -10.86 -2.60
C LEU A 3 -6.39 -11.71 -2.62
N LEU A 4 -6.10 -12.43 -1.53
CA LEU A 4 -4.91 -13.29 -1.43
C LEU A 4 -4.98 -14.50 -2.36
N LYS A 5 -6.17 -14.82 -2.88
CA LYS A 5 -6.41 -15.91 -3.84
C LYS A 5 -6.45 -15.43 -5.29
N LYS A 6 -6.12 -14.16 -5.54
CA LYS A 6 -6.11 -13.58 -6.89
C LYS A 6 -4.68 -13.22 -7.29
N LYS A 7 -4.45 -13.20 -8.60
CA LYS A 7 -3.21 -12.68 -9.17
C LYS A 7 -3.50 -11.31 -9.78
N CYS A 8 -2.68 -10.31 -9.42
CA CYS A 8 -2.75 -9.01 -10.09
C CYS A 8 -2.27 -9.18 -11.54
N ILE A 9 -2.99 -8.57 -12.48
CA ILE A 9 -2.53 -8.41 -13.86
C ILE A 9 -2.36 -6.92 -14.13
N PRO A 10 -1.34 -6.49 -14.88
CA PRO A 10 -1.14 -5.08 -15.18
C PRO A 10 -2.40 -4.43 -15.75
N CYS A 11 -2.91 -3.41 -15.07
CA CYS A 11 -4.13 -2.71 -15.50
C CYS A 11 -3.85 -1.59 -16.51
N GLU A 12 -2.61 -1.10 -16.55
CA GLU A 12 -2.19 0.01 -17.42
C GLU A 12 -2.31 -0.39 -18.90
N GLY A 13 -2.95 0.46 -19.70
CA GLY A 13 -3.16 0.22 -21.13
C GLY A 13 -4.33 -0.72 -21.48
N MET A 14 -4.90 -1.45 -20.52
CA MET A 14 -6.03 -2.37 -20.76
C MET A 14 -7.42 -1.71 -20.68
N GLY A 15 -7.48 -0.38 -20.48
CA GLY A 15 -8.76 0.36 -20.37
C GLY A 15 -9.56 0.03 -19.11
N ILE A 16 -8.93 -0.58 -18.10
CA ILE A 16 -9.58 -0.90 -16.82
C ILE A 16 -9.84 0.40 -16.05
N LYS A 17 -11.11 0.62 -15.70
CA LYS A 17 -11.51 1.79 -14.92
C LYS A 17 -11.10 1.61 -13.44
N PRO A 18 -10.65 2.69 -12.76
CA PRO A 18 -10.45 2.66 -11.33
C PRO A 18 -11.73 2.26 -10.58
N LEU A 19 -11.57 1.67 -9.41
CA LEU A 19 -12.68 1.37 -8.51
C LEU A 19 -13.37 2.67 -8.06
N TYR A 20 -14.69 2.62 -7.89
CA TYR A 20 -15.42 3.70 -7.24
C TYR A 20 -15.12 3.74 -5.74
N ARG A 21 -15.17 4.94 -5.13
CA ARG A 21 -14.94 5.14 -3.69
C ARG A 21 -15.70 4.13 -2.81
N ALA A 22 -16.97 3.89 -3.12
CA ALA A 22 -17.81 2.96 -2.37
C ALA A 22 -17.28 1.51 -2.42
N ASP A 23 -16.69 1.09 -3.53
CA ASP A 23 -16.10 -0.25 -3.67
C ASP A 23 -14.76 -0.35 -2.96
N VAL A 24 -13.93 0.71 -3.04
CA VAL A 24 -12.67 0.78 -2.29
C VAL A 24 -12.93 0.65 -0.78
N GLN A 25 -13.96 1.34 -0.27
CA GLN A 25 -14.30 1.29 1.16
C GLN A 25 -14.61 -0.14 1.64
N LYS A 26 -15.36 -0.95 0.86
CA LYS A 26 -15.66 -2.35 1.20
C LYS A 26 -14.41 -3.22 1.37
N TYR A 27 -13.31 -2.89 0.68
CA TYR A 27 -12.03 -3.58 0.87
C TYR A 27 -11.25 -3.01 2.05
N LEU A 28 -11.26 -1.69 2.22
CA LEU A 28 -10.60 -1.01 3.34
C LEU A 28 -11.18 -1.39 4.70
N ASP A 29 -12.48 -1.67 4.79
CA ASP A 29 -13.13 -2.11 6.05
C ASP A 29 -12.56 -3.44 6.59
N LYS A 30 -11.84 -4.20 5.76
CA LYS A 30 -11.15 -5.44 6.16
C LYS A 30 -9.72 -5.21 6.62
N LEU A 31 -9.22 -3.97 6.51
CA LEU A 31 -7.85 -3.60 6.78
C LEU A 31 -7.81 -2.55 7.90
N GLN A 32 -6.84 -2.67 8.80
CA GLN A 32 -6.69 -1.71 9.89
C GLN A 32 -5.70 -0.60 9.51
N ASN A 33 -6.09 0.64 9.81
CA ASN A 33 -5.26 1.85 9.73
C ASN A 33 -4.78 2.21 8.32
N TRP A 34 -5.55 1.86 7.29
CA TRP A 34 -5.35 2.38 5.94
C TRP A 34 -6.24 3.60 5.70
N ILE A 35 -5.70 4.61 5.03
CA ILE A 35 -6.39 5.88 4.75
C ILE A 35 -6.61 5.97 3.24
N LEU A 36 -7.84 6.27 2.84
CA LEU A 36 -8.18 6.63 1.46
C LEU A 36 -8.02 8.13 1.26
N ASP A 37 -7.34 8.56 0.20
CA ASP A 37 -7.22 9.97 -0.13
C ASP A 37 -8.57 10.59 -0.55
N LYS A 38 -8.60 11.93 -0.66
CA LYS A 38 -9.82 12.68 -1.00
C LYS A 38 -10.34 12.35 -2.39
N ASP A 39 -9.45 12.06 -3.33
CA ASP A 39 -9.80 11.75 -4.72
C ASP A 39 -10.11 10.26 -4.95
N ALA A 40 -9.98 9.42 -3.91
CA ALA A 40 -10.13 7.97 -3.98
C ALA A 40 -9.21 7.30 -5.02
N LYS A 41 -8.02 7.86 -5.21
CA LYS A 41 -7.00 7.37 -6.16
C LYS A 41 -5.85 6.66 -5.46
N LYS A 42 -5.64 6.89 -4.17
CA LYS A 42 -4.52 6.33 -3.42
C LYS A 42 -4.94 5.93 -2.01
N ILE A 43 -4.32 4.87 -1.53
CA ILE A 43 -4.38 4.48 -0.12
C ILE A 43 -2.99 4.60 0.50
N SER A 44 -2.93 4.95 1.78
CA SER A 44 -1.67 5.03 2.52
C SER A 44 -1.82 4.46 3.92
N LYS A 45 -0.70 4.01 4.48
CA LYS A 45 -0.59 3.56 5.87
C LYS A 45 0.77 3.93 6.41
N GLU A 46 0.78 4.44 7.64
CA GLU A 46 2.00 4.70 8.39
C GLU A 46 2.36 3.49 9.25
N PHE A 47 3.64 3.11 9.23
CA PHE A 47 4.20 2.08 10.09
C PHE A 47 5.31 2.69 10.96
N LYS A 48 5.27 2.40 12.26
CA LYS A 48 6.28 2.85 13.23
C LYS A 48 7.12 1.67 13.66
N PHE A 49 8.44 1.86 13.65
CA PHE A 49 9.41 0.85 14.05
C PHE A 49 10.27 1.39 15.19
N LYS A 50 10.87 0.47 15.94
CA LYS A 50 11.77 0.80 17.06
C LYS A 50 12.98 1.62 16.60
N ASP A 51 13.51 1.30 15.43
CA ASP A 51 14.69 1.91 14.84
C ASP A 51 14.61 1.91 13.31
N PHE A 52 15.56 2.60 12.68
CA PHE A 52 15.59 2.75 11.22
C PHE A 52 15.86 1.42 10.51
N ILE A 53 16.72 0.57 11.08
CA ILE A 53 17.01 -0.75 10.47
C ILE A 53 15.77 -1.66 10.48
N GLY A 54 14.94 -1.60 11.52
CA GLY A 54 13.66 -2.30 11.56
C GLY A 54 12.70 -1.83 10.45
N ALA A 55 12.71 -0.53 10.12
CA ALA A 55 11.94 -0.01 8.99
C ALA A 55 12.48 -0.51 7.65
N ILE A 56 13.80 -0.52 7.46
CA ILE A 56 14.42 -1.04 6.23
C ILE A 56 14.10 -2.53 6.04
N ASN A 57 14.22 -3.37 7.07
CA ASN A 57 13.89 -4.79 7.00
C ASN A 57 12.42 -5.04 6.61
N PHE A 58 11.51 -4.16 7.04
CA PHE A 58 10.12 -4.20 6.60
C PHE A 58 9.97 -3.83 5.13
N VAL A 59 10.68 -2.79 4.67
CA VAL A 59 10.68 -2.36 3.27
C VAL A 59 11.20 -3.46 2.34
N GLU A 60 12.26 -4.17 2.70
CA GLU A 60 12.80 -5.30 1.92
C GLU A 60 11.73 -6.37 1.69
N ARG A 61 11.00 -6.76 2.75
CA ARG A 61 9.89 -7.72 2.63
C ARG A 61 8.75 -7.22 1.73
N VAL A 62 8.47 -5.92 1.76
CA VAL A 62 7.46 -5.33 0.87
C VAL A 62 7.96 -5.33 -0.57
N ALA A 63 9.25 -5.08 -0.80
CA ALA A 63 9.86 -5.11 -2.13
C ALA A 63 9.75 -6.50 -2.77
N ASP A 64 10.05 -7.58 -2.02
CA ASP A 64 9.89 -8.95 -2.51
C ASP A 64 8.46 -9.23 -3.01
N VAL A 65 7.45 -8.79 -2.24
CA VAL A 65 6.04 -8.95 -2.61
C VAL A 65 5.67 -8.07 -3.81
N ALA A 66 6.16 -6.84 -3.86
CA ALA A 66 5.90 -5.91 -4.97
C ALA A 66 6.47 -6.43 -6.30
N GLU A 67 7.67 -7.00 -6.30
CA GLU A 67 8.28 -7.62 -7.49
C GLU A 67 7.53 -8.87 -7.93
N MET A 68 7.14 -9.72 -6.99
CA MET A 68 6.34 -10.93 -7.29
C MET A 68 4.98 -10.59 -7.92
N GLU A 69 4.34 -9.50 -7.47
CA GLU A 69 3.05 -9.03 -7.97
C GLU A 69 3.17 -8.08 -9.18
N GLY A 70 4.37 -7.60 -9.50
CA GLY A 70 4.59 -6.59 -10.55
C GLY A 70 3.85 -5.28 -10.28
N HIS A 71 3.69 -4.88 -9.01
CA HIS A 71 2.97 -3.69 -8.61
C HIS A 71 3.69 -2.96 -7.47
N HIS A 72 4.28 -1.81 -7.78
CA HIS A 72 5.21 -1.13 -6.88
C HIS A 72 4.55 -0.03 -6.05
N PRO A 73 4.70 -0.05 -4.71
CA PRO A 73 4.27 1.05 -3.86
C PRO A 73 5.26 2.22 -3.87
N LEU A 74 4.77 3.41 -3.53
CA LEU A 74 5.63 4.48 -3.05
C LEU A 74 5.96 4.24 -1.57
N ILE A 75 7.24 4.12 -1.23
CA ILE A 75 7.72 3.91 0.13
C ILE A 75 8.56 5.10 0.57
N LEU A 76 8.25 5.65 1.74
CA LEU A 76 9.06 6.64 2.42
C LEU A 76 9.51 6.07 3.78
N ALA A 77 10.81 5.86 3.94
CA ALA A 77 11.43 5.50 5.22
C ALA A 77 12.22 6.69 5.73
N ALA A 78 11.79 7.26 6.86
CA ALA A 78 12.45 8.41 7.47
C ALA A 78 12.52 8.22 8.98
N LYS A 79 13.65 8.63 9.57
CA LYS A 79 13.73 8.84 11.01
C LYS A 79 13.16 10.22 11.30
N ILE A 80 12.07 10.27 12.06
CA ILE A 80 11.53 11.54 12.55
C ILE A 80 12.39 11.95 13.75
N ASP A 81 13.48 12.66 13.49
CA ASP A 81 14.17 13.36 14.56
C ASP A 81 13.26 14.52 14.98
N ALA A 82 12.66 14.40 16.17
CA ALA A 82 12.04 15.53 16.85
C ALA A 82 13.14 16.51 17.26
N ARG A 83 13.71 17.23 16.29
CA ARG A 83 14.27 18.54 16.59
C ARG A 83 13.07 19.44 16.80
N ASN A 84 12.93 19.95 18.02
CA ASN A 84 12.08 21.09 18.32
C ASN A 84 12.31 22.20 17.29
#